data_AF-A0A7K3LWG4-F1
#
_entry.id   AF-A0A7K3LWG4-F1
#
_cell.length_a   1.000
_cell.length_b   1.000
_cell.length_c   1.000
_cell.angle_alpha   90.00
_cell.angle_beta   90.00
_cell.angle_gamma   90.00
#
_symmetry.space_group_name_H-M   'P 1'
#
loop_
_entity.id
_entity.type
_entity.pdbx_description
1 polymer ?
#
loop_
_entity_poly.entity_id
_entity_poly.type
_entity_poly.pdbx_seq_one_letter_code
_entity_poly.pdbx_strand_id
1 'polypeptide(L)' 'FNATLKREVLQDERYWPDQLACRREVFGWLVRYNTRRRHSWCGYRTPIDYETRYAATLSIAA' A
#
# COMPACT_ATOMS: atom_id res chain seq x y z
N PHE A 1 7.82 0.45 -3.84
CA PHE A 1 6.65 -0.43 -3.67
C PHE A 1 7.05 -1.91 -3.67
N ASN A 2 7.32 -2.54 -4.83
CA ASN A 2 7.52 -4.00 -4.92
C ASN A 2 8.64 -4.55 -4.02
N ALA A 3 9.79 -3.87 -3.94
CA ALA A 3 10.88 -4.27 -3.04
C ALA A 3 10.45 -4.20 -1.56
N THR A 4 9.78 -3.12 -1.17
CA THR A 4 9.24 -2.93 0.19
C THR A 4 8.19 -3.96 0.55
N LEU A 5 7.26 -4.26 -0.37
CA LEU A 5 6.24 -5.30 -0.21
C LEU A 5 6.91 -6.65 0.06
N LYS A 6 7.83 -7.09 -0.80
CA LYS A 6 8.52 -8.36 -0.64
C LYS A 6 9.25 -8.44 0.70
N ARG A 7 10.02 -7.39 1.06
CA ARG A 7 10.80 -7.37 2.31
C ARG A 7 9.92 -7.37 3.56
N GLU A 8 8.89 -6.54 3.60
CA GLU A 8 8.06 -6.39 4.80
C GLU A 8 7.03 -7.51 4.99
N VAL A 9 6.56 -8.14 3.90
CA VAL A 9 5.62 -9.26 3.98
C VAL A 9 6.35 -10.56 4.28
N LEU A 10 7.49 -10.84 3.62
CA LEU A 10 8.23 -12.08 3.87
C LEU A 10 9.04 -12.05 5.17
N GLN A 11 9.47 -10.88 5.67
CA GLN A 11 10.22 -10.77 6.93
C GLN A 11 11.44 -11.72 7.00
N ASP A 12 12.22 -11.74 5.91
CA ASP A 12 13.40 -12.61 5.72
C ASP A 12 13.09 -14.12 5.52
N GLU A 13 11.81 -14.52 5.50
CA GLU A 13 11.40 -15.86 5.04
C GLU A 13 11.62 -16.03 3.53
N ARG A 14 11.95 -17.27 3.12
CA ARG A 14 12.21 -17.59 1.71
C ARG A 14 10.94 -17.86 0.91
N TYR A 15 9.90 -18.38 1.55
CA TYR A 15 8.62 -18.74 0.92
C TYR A 15 7.49 -18.85 1.96
N TRP A 16 6.24 -18.83 1.49
CA TRP A 16 5.06 -19.08 2.31
C TRP A 16 4.73 -20.59 2.35
N PRO A 17 4.25 -21.12 3.48
CA PRO A 17 3.87 -22.53 3.59
C PRO A 17 2.68 -22.89 2.69
N ASP A 18 1.79 -21.93 2.42
CA ASP A 18 0.63 -22.12 1.56
C ASP A 18 0.16 -20.80 0.91
N GLN A 19 -0.73 -20.92 -0.09
CA GLN A 19 -1.24 -19.79 -0.85
C GLN A 19 -2.18 -18.88 -0.04
N LEU A 20 -2.94 -19.43 0.91
CA LEU A 20 -3.90 -18.69 1.71
C LEU A 20 -3.18 -17.77 2.71
N ALA A 21 -2.12 -18.26 3.35
CA ALA A 21 -1.24 -17.48 4.21
C ALA A 21 -0.63 -16.30 3.45
N CYS A 22 -0.03 -16.56 2.29
CA CYS A 22 0.51 -15.52 1.40
C CYS A 22 -0.54 -14.44 1.08
N ARG A 23 -1.75 -14.86 0.67
CA ARG A 23 -2.82 -13.92 0.32
C ARG A 23 -3.25 -13.07 1.50
N ARG A 24 -3.40 -13.64 2.69
CA ARG A 24 -3.82 -12.90 3.90
C ARG A 24 -2.79 -11.85 4.29
N GLU A 25 -1.52 -12.23 4.35
CA GLU A 25 -0.43 -11.31 4.74
C GLU A 25 -0.23 -10.19 3.72
N VAL A 26 -0.21 -10.53 2.42
CA VAL A 26 -0.12 -9.53 1.34
C VAL A 26 -1.33 -8.58 1.39
N PHE A 27 -2.54 -9.11 1.56
CA PHE A 27 -3.75 -8.27 1.62
C PHE A 27 -3.74 -7.34 2.83
N GLY A 28 -3.41 -7.85 4.02
CA GLY A 28 -3.28 -7.03 5.23
C GLY A 28 -2.22 -5.93 5.06
N TRP A 29 -1.08 -6.27 4.45
CA TRP A 29 -0.06 -5.29 4.11
C TRP A 29 -0.54 -4.22 3.13
N LEU A 30 -1.24 -4.62 2.05
CA LEU A 30 -1.79 -3.70 1.05
C LEU A 30 -2.79 -2.72 1.68
N VAL A 31 -3.68 -3.20 2.53
CA VAL A 31 -4.62 -2.33 3.26
C VAL A 31 -3.87 -1.32 4.10
N ARG A 32 -2.89 -1.76 4.90
CA ARG A 32 -2.07 -0.85 5.72
C ARG A 32 -1.29 0.16 4.86
N TYR A 33 -0.69 -0.30 3.77
CA TYR A 33 0.10 0.53 2.87
C TYR A 33 -0.75 1.66 2.27
N ASN A 34 -1.95 1.32 1.77
CA ASN A 34 -2.80 2.29 1.07
C ASN A 34 -3.61 3.21 2.00
N THR A 35 -3.94 2.76 3.22
CA THR A 35 -4.87 3.48 4.11
C THR A 35 -4.24 4.06 5.37
N ARG A 36 -3.03 3.62 5.75
CA ARG A 36 -2.39 4.06 7.01
C ARG A 36 -0.97 4.57 6.83
N ARG A 37 -0.17 3.96 5.93
CA ARG A 37 1.22 4.35 5.73
C ARG A 37 1.29 5.71 5.04
N ARG A 38 2.08 6.61 5.59
CA ARG A 38 2.35 7.93 5.00
C ARG A 38 3.58 7.88 4.10
N HIS A 39 3.52 8.57 2.98
CA HIS A 39 4.60 8.63 2.00
C HIS A 39 5.07 10.07 1.82
N SER A 40 6.38 10.28 1.85
CA SER A 40 6.97 11.60 1.56
C SER A 40 6.57 12.11 0.18
N TRP A 41 6.56 11.21 -0.82
CA TRP A 41 6.08 11.53 -2.18
C TRP A 41 4.61 12.01 -2.20
N CYS A 42 3.76 11.45 -1.35
CA CYS A 42 2.36 11.88 -1.21
C CYS A 42 2.20 13.11 -0.30
N GLY A 43 3.29 13.85 -0.01
CA GLY A 43 3.27 14.97 0.92
C GLY A 43 2.91 14.55 2.34
N TYR A 44 3.49 13.43 2.80
CA TYR A 44 3.25 12.80 4.10
C TYR A 44 1.79 12.37 4.33
N ARG A 45 1.07 12.03 3.26
CA ARG A 45 -0.28 11.46 3.31
C ARG A 45 -0.26 9.98 2.91
N THR A 46 -1.38 9.32 3.15
CA THR A 46 -1.61 7.96 2.65
C THR A 46 -1.87 8.00 1.14
N PRO A 47 -1.61 6.91 0.40
CA PRO A 47 -1.90 6.85 -1.03
C PRO A 47 -3.37 7.14 -1.33
N ILE A 48 -4.30 6.58 -0.55
CA ILE A 48 -5.74 6.82 -0.75
C ILE A 48 -6.10 8.30 -0.56
N ASP A 49 -5.61 8.95 0.49
CA ASP A 49 -5.87 10.38 0.73
C ASP A 49 -5.29 11.27 -0.38
N TYR A 50 -4.13 10.90 -0.91
CA TYR A 50 -3.49 11.61 -2.00
C TYR A 50 -4.33 11.52 -3.27
N GLU A 51 -4.75 10.31 -3.66
CA GLU A 51 -5.58 10.10 -4.85
C GLU A 51 -6.95 10.75 -4.72
N THR A 52 -7.62 10.64 -3.57
CA THR A 52 -8.92 11.30 -3.35
C THR A 52 -8.84 12.82 -3.55
N ARG A 53 -7.77 13.45 -3.06
CA ARG A 53 -7.57 14.90 -3.24
C ARG A 53 -7.22 15.28 -4.68
N TYR A 54 -6.42 14.44 -5.35
CA TYR A 54 -6.10 14.65 -6.76
C TYR A 54 -7.36 14.52 -7.64
N ALA A 55 -8.18 13.49 -7.40
CA ALA A 55 -9.45 13.30 -8.09
C ALA A 55 -10.41 14.48 -7.87
N ALA A 56 -10.52 14.99 -6.64
CA ALA A 56 -11.31 16.19 -6.34
C ALA A 56 -10.82 17.44 -7.07
N THR A 57 -9.50 17.56 -7.31
CA THR A 57 -8.93 18.69 -8.06
C THR A 57 -9.29 18.61 -9.54
N LEU A 58 -9.25 17.41 -10.13
CA LEU A 58 -9.66 17.19 -11.52
C LEU A 58 -11.15 17.49 -11.74
N SER A 59 -12.02 17.12 -10.80
CA SER A 59 -13.46 17.41 -10.92
C SER A 59 -13.81 18.88 -10.82
N ILE A 60 -12.99 19.70 -10.14
CA ILE A 60 -13.19 21.16 -10.04
C ILE A 60 -12.79 21.87 -11.33
N ALA A 61 -11.92 21.27 -12.14
CA ALA A 61 -11.40 21.86 -13.38
C ALA A 61 -12.26 21.56 -14.63
N ALA A 62 -13.34 20.78 -14.50
CA ALA A 62 -14.27 20.42 -15.57
C ALA A 62 -15.54 21.29 -15.53
#